data_AF-A0AAU7AWS5-F1
#
_entry.id   AF-A0AAU7AWS5-F1
#
_cell.length_a   1.000
_cell.length_b   1.000
_cell.length_c   1.000
_cell.angle_alpha   90.00
_cell.angle_beta   90.00
_cell.angle_gamma   90.00
#
_symmetry.space_group_name_H-M   'P 1'
#
loop_
_entity.id
_entity.type
_entity.pdbx_description
1 polymer ?
#
loop_
_entity_poly.entity_id
_entity_poly.type
_entity_poly.pdbx_seq_one_letter_code
_entity_poly.pdbx_strand_id
1 'polypeptide(L)'
;MLEGINTNDIIVGAYSDREGGVCPMLAAHRCGGRTSFVSFAKAWDAFAGVKRARRASERELRILRTYLEASLMEEQSAPVSDLGSAIQAHQEIRRERHSREAFVVPALGDAISEHQATARDRRAREAAEDDGNWGFLRSRREDRDTQRALDRVERERELADREQELTPA
;
A
#
# COMPACT_ATOMS: atom_id res chain seq x y z
N MET A 1 -27.71 -4.85 0.02
CA MET A 1 -27.75 -3.37 0.10
C MET A 1 -29.16 -2.84 0.31
N LEU A 2 -30.15 -3.27 -0.49
CA LEU A 2 -31.56 -2.88 -0.33
C LEU A 2 -32.08 -3.04 1.11
N GLU A 3 -31.79 -4.18 1.74
CA GLU A 3 -32.15 -4.41 3.14
C GLU A 3 -31.50 -3.40 4.10
N GLY A 4 -30.23 -3.09 3.89
CA GLY A 4 -29.50 -2.12 4.71
C GLY A 4 -30.09 -0.72 4.63
N ILE A 5 -30.45 -0.24 3.44
CA ILE A 5 -31.07 1.09 3.30
C ILE A 5 -32.50 1.17 3.84
N ASN A 6 -33.17 0.03 4.04
CA ASN A 6 -34.52 -0.03 4.61
C ASN A 6 -34.52 -0.07 6.14
N THR A 7 -33.44 -0.55 6.74
CA THR A 7 -33.34 -0.82 8.18
C THR A 7 -32.50 0.22 8.94
N ASN A 8 -31.82 1.13 8.22
CA ASN A 8 -30.91 2.10 8.80
C ASN A 8 -31.27 3.52 8.39
N ASP A 9 -30.95 4.48 9.26
CA ASP A 9 -30.94 5.89 8.92
C ASP A 9 -29.78 6.19 7.96
N ILE A 10 -30.11 6.47 6.71
CA ILE A 10 -29.10 6.67 5.67
C ILE A 10 -28.66 8.12 5.60
N ILE A 11 -27.34 8.31 5.54
CA ILE A 11 -26.71 9.62 5.41
C ILE A 11 -25.92 9.75 4.11
N VAL A 12 -25.62 11.01 3.78
CA VAL A 12 -24.77 11.44 2.67
C VAL A 12 -23.61 12.26 3.25
N GLY A 13 -22.44 12.24 2.61
CA GLY A 13 -21.28 13.06 2.94
C GLY A 13 -20.43 12.58 4.12
N ALA A 14 -20.72 11.40 4.66
CA ALA A 14 -19.92 10.76 5.71
C ALA A 14 -20.15 9.24 5.71
N TYR A 15 -19.25 8.52 6.39
CA TYR A 15 -19.35 7.06 6.56
C TYR A 15 -20.37 6.68 7.65
N SER A 16 -20.35 7.39 8.76
CA SER A 16 -21.32 7.34 9.86
C SER A 16 -21.37 8.69 10.57
N ASP A 17 -22.47 8.99 11.25
CA ASP A 17 -22.58 10.14 12.15
C ASP A 17 -22.62 9.70 13.63
N ARG A 18 -22.82 10.67 14.54
CA ARG A 18 -22.91 10.41 15.99
C ARG A 18 -24.32 10.02 16.44
N GLU A 19 -25.32 10.19 15.58
CA GLU A 19 -26.72 9.89 15.84
C GLU A 19 -27.11 8.46 15.39
N GLY A 20 -26.15 7.73 14.81
CA GLY A 20 -26.35 6.35 14.35
C GLY A 20 -26.64 6.24 12.84
N GLY A 21 -26.68 7.36 12.13
CA GLY A 21 -26.79 7.40 10.68
C GLY A 21 -25.56 6.80 10.00
N VAL A 22 -25.78 6.11 8.89
CA VAL A 22 -24.72 5.39 8.16
C VAL A 22 -24.84 5.55 6.66
N CYS A 23 -23.71 5.50 5.96
CA CYS A 23 -23.74 5.51 4.50
C CYS A 23 -24.34 4.21 3.95
N PRO A 24 -24.88 4.21 2.71
CA PRO A 24 -25.50 3.01 2.13
C PRO A 24 -24.56 1.79 2.09
N MET A 25 -23.26 2.02 1.92
CA MET A 25 -22.26 0.95 1.89
C MET A 25 -22.08 0.28 3.25
N LEU A 26 -22.02 1.06 4.32
CA LEU A 26 -21.93 0.52 5.68
C LEU A 26 -23.24 -0.16 6.09
N ALA A 27 -24.38 0.42 5.72
CA ALA A 27 -25.69 -0.20 5.93
C ALA A 27 -25.78 -1.57 5.24
N ALA A 28 -25.34 -1.65 3.99
CA ALA A 28 -25.27 -2.92 3.27
C ALA A 28 -24.34 -3.93 3.95
N HIS A 29 -23.15 -3.48 4.39
CA HIS A 29 -22.18 -4.33 5.05
C HIS A 29 -22.71 -4.93 6.36
N ARG A 30 -23.42 -4.13 7.18
CA ARG A 30 -24.06 -4.60 8.42
C ARG A 30 -25.11 -5.69 8.17
N CYS A 31 -25.78 -5.65 7.02
CA CYS A 31 -26.71 -6.69 6.57
C CYS A 31 -26.00 -7.82 5.79
N GLY A 32 -24.70 -8.06 6.01
CA GLY A 32 -23.95 -9.15 5.36
C GLY A 32 -23.54 -8.88 3.91
N GLY A 33 -23.73 -7.66 3.42
CA GLY A 33 -23.31 -7.25 2.08
C GLY A 33 -21.79 -7.23 1.94
N ARG A 34 -21.27 -7.89 0.90
CA ARG A 34 -19.86 -7.80 0.49
C ARG A 34 -19.63 -6.56 -0.38
N THR A 35 -19.91 -5.39 0.16
CA THR A 35 -19.82 -4.14 -0.59
C THR A 35 -18.64 -3.31 -0.09
N SER A 36 -17.58 -3.17 -0.89
CA SER A 36 -16.43 -2.30 -0.61
C SER A 36 -16.03 -1.50 -1.87
N PHE A 37 -16.77 -0.44 -2.16
CA PHE A 37 -16.48 0.45 -3.28
C PHE A 37 -16.49 1.91 -2.82
N VAL A 38 -15.28 2.45 -2.67
CA VAL A 38 -15.06 3.88 -2.42
C VAL A 38 -15.62 4.74 -3.56
N SER A 39 -15.62 4.21 -4.80
CA SER A 39 -16.22 4.86 -5.96
C SER A 39 -17.72 5.08 -5.80
N PHE A 40 -18.46 4.09 -5.28
CA PHE A 40 -19.89 4.22 -5.02
C PHE A 40 -20.16 5.31 -3.97
N ALA A 41 -19.41 5.30 -2.85
CA ALA A 41 -19.57 6.32 -1.81
C ALA A 41 -19.36 7.75 -2.37
N LYS A 42 -18.32 7.94 -3.20
CA LYS A 42 -18.07 9.22 -3.88
C LYS A 42 -19.19 9.61 -4.84
N ALA A 43 -19.69 8.66 -5.63
CA ALA A 43 -20.77 8.90 -6.57
C ALA A 43 -22.09 9.27 -5.85
N TRP A 44 -22.37 8.60 -4.72
CA TRP A 44 -23.51 8.89 -3.87
C TRP A 44 -23.46 10.32 -3.31
N ASP A 45 -22.30 10.71 -2.76
CA ASP A 45 -22.11 12.06 -2.24
C ASP A 45 -22.18 13.13 -3.34
N ALA A 46 -21.62 12.83 -4.52
CA ALA A 46 -21.72 13.71 -5.69
C ALA A 46 -23.17 13.88 -6.17
N PHE A 47 -23.93 12.78 -6.24
CA PHE A 47 -25.35 12.79 -6.60
C PHE A 47 -26.19 13.65 -5.63
N ALA A 48 -25.93 13.52 -4.33
CA ALA A 48 -26.59 14.30 -3.30
C ALA A 48 -26.10 15.77 -3.20
N GLY A 49 -25.06 16.13 -3.98
CA GLY A 49 -24.50 17.48 -4.03
C GLY A 49 -23.98 17.98 -2.68
N VAL A 50 -23.49 17.08 -1.83
CA VAL A 50 -23.23 17.43 -0.43
C VAL A 50 -21.94 18.18 -0.22
N LYS A 51 -22.02 19.26 0.57
CA LYS A 51 -20.87 19.98 1.14
C LYS A 51 -20.57 19.58 2.59
N ARG A 52 -21.58 19.06 3.29
CA ARG A 52 -21.53 18.61 4.68
C ARG A 52 -22.43 17.38 4.86
N ALA A 53 -22.09 16.55 5.83
CA ALA A 53 -22.86 15.36 6.14
C ALA A 53 -24.28 15.72 6.62
N ARG A 54 -25.27 14.97 6.14
CA ARG A 54 -26.68 15.11 6.54
C ARG A 54 -27.43 13.80 6.27
N ARG A 55 -28.65 13.69 6.81
CA ARG A 55 -29.60 12.64 6.41
C ARG A 55 -29.93 12.73 4.92
N ALA A 56 -30.01 11.58 4.28
CA ALA A 56 -30.53 11.47 2.92
C ALA A 56 -32.03 11.81 2.93
N SER A 57 -32.46 12.58 1.94
CA SER A 57 -33.87 12.89 1.73
C SER A 57 -34.62 11.68 1.20
N GLU A 58 -35.94 11.66 1.38
CA GLU A 58 -36.79 10.59 0.85
C GLU A 58 -36.67 10.43 -0.67
N ARG A 59 -36.50 11.55 -1.40
CA ARG A 59 -36.31 11.51 -2.85
C ARG A 59 -35.01 10.80 -3.22
N GLU A 60 -33.91 11.12 -2.53
CA GLU A 60 -32.61 10.48 -2.75
C GLU A 60 -32.70 8.97 -2.44
N LEU A 61 -33.35 8.58 -1.35
CA LEU A 61 -33.55 7.18 -0.99
C LEU A 61 -34.42 6.42 -2.00
N ARG A 62 -35.47 7.06 -2.50
CA ARG A 62 -36.33 6.47 -3.54
C ARG A 62 -35.55 6.22 -4.83
N ILE A 63 -34.75 7.21 -5.27
CA ILE A 63 -33.91 7.08 -6.46
C ILE A 63 -32.88 5.96 -6.28
N LEU A 64 -32.19 5.94 -5.13
CA LEU A 64 -31.23 4.89 -4.83
C LEU A 64 -31.86 3.50 -4.88
N ARG A 65 -33.02 3.32 -4.24
CA ARG A 65 -33.78 2.07 -4.27
C ARG A 65 -34.12 1.66 -5.71
N THR A 66 -34.67 2.58 -6.50
CA THR A 66 -35.04 2.30 -7.91
C THR A 66 -33.85 1.83 -8.73
N TYR A 67 -32.67 2.47 -8.59
CA TYR A 67 -31.47 2.03 -9.32
C TYR A 67 -30.96 0.66 -8.84
N LEU A 68 -31.02 0.38 -7.53
CA LEU A 68 -30.63 -0.93 -7.00
C LEU A 68 -31.56 -2.04 -7.49
N GLU A 69 -32.86 -1.81 -7.49
CA GLU A 69 -33.86 -2.76 -8.01
C GLU A 69 -33.67 -2.99 -9.51
N ALA A 70 -33.47 -1.91 -10.29
CA ALA A 70 -33.19 -2.01 -11.72
C ALA A 70 -31.90 -2.80 -12.01
N SER A 71 -30.82 -2.54 -11.27
CA SER A 71 -29.55 -3.27 -11.41
C SER A 71 -29.70 -4.76 -11.11
N LEU A 72 -30.53 -5.13 -10.12
CA LEU A 72 -30.80 -6.54 -9.81
C LEU A 72 -31.67 -7.20 -10.89
N MET A 73 -32.63 -6.48 -11.47
CA MET A 73 -33.44 -7.00 -12.57
C MET A 73 -32.58 -7.23 -13.83
N GLU A 74 -31.64 -6.33 -14.10
CA GLU A 74 -30.67 -6.46 -15.19
C GLU A 74 -29.75 -7.66 -14.98
N GLU A 75 -29.21 -7.86 -13.77
CA GLU A 75 -28.37 -9.02 -13.44
C GLU A 75 -29.12 -10.35 -13.58
N GLN A 76 -30.40 -10.39 -13.23
CA GLN A 76 -31.26 -11.58 -13.38
C GLN A 76 -31.68 -11.84 -14.83
N SER A 77 -31.81 -10.79 -15.65
CA SER A 77 -32.23 -10.88 -17.05
C SER A 77 -31.04 -11.04 -18.00
N ALA A 78 -29.84 -10.73 -17.53
CA ALA A 78 -28.63 -10.99 -18.28
C ALA A 78 -28.51 -12.50 -18.50
N PRO A 79 -28.32 -12.98 -19.75
CA PRO A 79 -27.85 -14.34 -19.94
C PRO A 79 -26.57 -14.46 -19.11
N VAL A 80 -26.41 -15.54 -18.34
CA VAL A 80 -25.23 -15.79 -17.50
C VAL A 80 -24.01 -15.51 -18.36
N SER A 81 -23.45 -14.31 -18.21
CA SER A 81 -22.36 -13.85 -19.05
C SER A 81 -21.24 -14.81 -18.74
N ASP A 82 -20.80 -15.54 -19.76
CA ASP A 82 -19.63 -16.38 -19.63
C ASP A 82 -18.52 -15.47 -19.10
N LEU A 83 -18.07 -15.74 -17.87
CA LEU A 83 -17.03 -14.98 -17.19
C LEU A 83 -15.81 -14.78 -18.11
N GLY A 84 -15.58 -15.72 -19.03
CA GLY A 84 -14.61 -15.62 -20.12
C GLY A 84 -14.79 -14.38 -21.00
N SER A 85 -16.01 -14.08 -21.43
CA SER A 85 -16.33 -12.92 -22.29
C SER A 85 -16.10 -11.59 -21.57
N ALA A 86 -16.44 -11.49 -20.27
CA ALA A 86 -16.18 -10.30 -19.46
C ALA A 86 -14.67 -10.08 -19.21
N ILE A 87 -13.91 -11.15 -18.98
CA ILE A 87 -12.46 -11.10 -18.84
C ILE A 87 -11.82 -10.65 -20.16
N GLN A 88 -12.29 -11.16 -21.30
CA GLN A 88 -11.77 -10.82 -22.62
C GLN A 88 -11.95 -9.34 -22.95
N ALA A 89 -13.17 -8.80 -22.73
CA ALA A 89 -13.44 -7.38 -22.94
C ALA A 89 -12.57 -6.48 -22.02
N HIS A 90 -12.37 -6.89 -20.77
CA HIS A 90 -11.48 -6.15 -19.85
C HIS A 90 -10.01 -6.17 -20.30
N GLN A 91 -9.54 -7.30 -20.81
CA GLN A 91 -8.19 -7.43 -21.35
C GLN A 91 -8.00 -6.56 -22.60
N GLU A 92 -9.00 -6.45 -23.48
CA GLU A 92 -8.96 -5.57 -24.65
C GLU A 92 -8.86 -4.10 -24.25
N ILE A 93 -9.70 -3.63 -23.32
CA ILE A 93 -9.61 -2.25 -22.81
C ILE A 93 -8.24 -1.97 -22.17
N ARG A 94 -7.66 -2.94 -21.46
CA ARG A 94 -6.30 -2.79 -20.91
C ARG A 94 -5.23 -2.73 -21.98
N ARG A 95 -5.33 -3.54 -23.04
CA ARG A 95 -4.40 -3.50 -24.17
C ARG A 95 -4.48 -2.17 -24.91
N GLU A 96 -5.68 -1.62 -25.11
CA GLU A 96 -5.86 -0.32 -25.75
C GLU A 96 -5.31 0.84 -24.92
N ARG A 97 -5.48 0.80 -23.59
CA ARG A 97 -4.85 1.79 -22.72
C ARG A 97 -3.33 1.67 -22.74
N HIS A 98 -2.82 0.45 -22.65
CA HIS A 98 -1.38 0.20 -22.71
C HIS A 98 -0.79 0.59 -24.06
N SER A 99 -1.49 0.39 -25.18
CA SER A 99 -1.01 0.82 -26.50
C SER A 99 -1.05 2.34 -26.67
N ARG A 100 -2.06 3.01 -26.12
CA ARG A 100 -2.13 4.49 -26.09
C ARG A 100 -1.07 5.11 -25.17
N GLU A 101 -0.77 4.47 -24.03
CA GLU A 101 0.29 4.90 -23.12
C GLU A 101 1.68 4.59 -23.69
N ALA A 102 1.88 3.43 -24.34
CA ALA A 102 3.14 3.06 -24.99
C ALA A 102 3.57 4.04 -26.11
N PHE A 103 2.62 4.78 -26.70
CA PHE A 103 2.93 5.83 -27.68
C PHE A 103 3.44 7.15 -27.05
N VAL A 104 3.17 7.38 -25.76
CA VAL A 104 3.53 8.62 -25.04
C VAL A 104 4.77 8.43 -24.13
N VAL A 105 5.04 7.19 -23.69
CA VAL A 105 6.07 6.85 -22.68
C VAL A 105 7.46 6.44 -23.23
N PRO A 106 7.86 6.57 -24.52
CA PRO A 106 9.27 6.40 -24.87
C PRO A 106 10.17 7.45 -24.18
N ALA A 107 9.72 8.70 -24.16
CA ALA A 107 10.52 9.84 -23.68
C ALA A 107 10.77 9.84 -22.15
N LEU A 108 9.90 9.21 -21.34
CA LEU A 108 10.08 9.18 -19.89
C LEU A 108 10.97 8.01 -19.44
N GLY A 109 10.90 6.86 -20.12
CA GLY A 109 11.77 5.71 -19.84
C GLY A 109 13.25 6.03 -20.11
N ASP A 110 13.50 6.77 -21.20
CA ASP A 110 14.83 7.24 -21.56
C ASP A 110 15.35 8.27 -20.55
N ALA A 111 14.52 9.23 -20.14
CA ALA A 111 14.87 10.23 -19.14
C ALA A 111 15.16 9.64 -17.75
N ILE A 112 14.43 8.60 -17.33
CA ILE A 112 14.68 7.89 -16.06
C ILE A 112 16.02 7.13 -16.14
N SER A 113 16.29 6.48 -17.27
CA SER A 113 17.54 5.73 -17.48
C SER A 113 18.75 6.67 -17.46
N GLU A 114 18.65 7.82 -18.11
CA GLU A 114 19.68 8.86 -18.14
C GLU A 114 19.92 9.47 -16.75
N HIS A 115 18.85 9.76 -16.00
CA HIS A 115 18.97 10.26 -14.63
C HIS A 115 19.64 9.25 -13.70
N GLN A 116 19.33 7.96 -13.83
CA GLN A 116 19.97 6.91 -13.04
C GLN A 116 21.44 6.72 -13.41
N ALA A 117 21.81 6.84 -14.69
CA ALA A 117 23.21 6.80 -15.12
C ALA A 117 24.00 7.97 -14.53
N THR A 118 23.44 9.19 -14.60
CA THR A 118 24.03 10.39 -14.02
C THR A 118 24.18 10.28 -12.49
N ALA A 119 23.18 9.69 -11.81
CA ALA A 119 23.24 9.47 -10.36
C ALA A 119 24.29 8.42 -9.96
N ARG A 120 24.49 7.36 -10.77
CA ARG A 120 25.56 6.37 -10.53
C ARG A 120 26.94 6.98 -10.72
N ASP A 121 27.13 7.75 -11.79
CA ASP A 121 28.40 8.43 -12.06
C ASP A 121 28.77 9.42 -10.96
N ARG A 122 27.79 10.19 -10.47
CA ARG A 122 27.97 11.08 -9.32
C ARG A 122 28.39 10.32 -8.06
N ARG A 123 27.72 9.22 -7.73
CA ARG A 123 28.11 8.38 -6.56
C ARG A 123 29.50 7.77 -6.73
N ALA A 124 29.90 7.40 -7.94
CA ALA A 124 31.23 6.86 -8.20
C ALA A 124 32.31 7.93 -7.98
N ARG A 125 32.04 9.18 -8.38
CA ARG A 125 32.92 10.31 -8.10
C ARG A 125 32.96 10.68 -6.62
N GLU A 126 31.80 10.74 -5.96
CA GLU A 126 31.72 10.98 -4.51
C GLU A 126 32.42 9.87 -3.72
N ALA A 127 32.31 8.60 -4.13
CA ALA A 127 33.05 7.49 -3.51
C ALA A 127 34.57 7.53 -3.76
N ALA A 128 35.01 8.11 -4.88
CA ALA A 128 36.43 8.31 -5.17
C ALA A 128 37.00 9.54 -4.46
N GLU A 129 36.18 10.55 -4.18
CA GLU A 129 36.54 11.75 -3.40
C GLU A 129 36.49 11.49 -1.88
N ASP A 130 35.65 10.56 -1.41
CA ASP A 130 35.46 10.21 0.01
C ASP A 130 36.46 9.16 0.54
N ASP A 131 37.63 8.99 -0.10
CA ASP A 131 38.76 8.17 0.39
C ASP A 131 39.47 8.80 1.61
N GLY A 132 38.98 9.97 2.09
CA GLY A 132 39.57 10.72 3.19
C GLY A 132 38.76 10.83 4.49
N ASN A 133 37.45 10.53 4.51
CA ASN A 133 36.60 10.96 5.64
C ASN A 133 36.12 9.83 6.58
N TRP A 134 36.47 8.56 6.31
CA TRP A 134 36.13 7.42 7.18
C TRP A 134 37.32 6.84 7.97
N GLY A 135 38.45 7.54 8.03
CA GLY A 135 39.68 7.10 8.73
C GLY A 135 39.47 6.75 10.21
N PHE A 136 38.55 7.44 10.89
CA PHE A 136 38.19 7.16 12.29
C PHE A 136 37.50 5.79 12.49
N LEU A 137 36.75 5.29 11.51
CA LEU A 137 36.10 3.97 11.60
C LEU A 137 37.08 2.81 11.37
N ARG A 138 38.16 3.01 10.61
CA ARG A 138 39.25 2.01 10.47
C ARG A 138 40.08 1.90 11.75
N SER A 139 40.47 3.04 12.33
CA SER A 139 41.22 3.07 13.59
C SER A 139 40.49 2.35 14.73
N ARG A 140 39.16 2.48 14.84
CA ARG A 140 38.35 1.75 15.86
C ARG A 140 38.18 0.24 15.62
N ARG A 141 38.48 -0.27 14.42
CA ARG A 141 38.49 -1.72 14.15
C ARG A 141 39.86 -2.30 14.47
N GLU A 142 40.93 -1.62 14.06
CA GLU A 142 42.30 -2.01 14.34
C GLU A 142 42.57 -2.05 15.85
N ASP A 143 42.13 -1.04 16.61
CA ASP A 143 42.27 -1.01 18.08
C ASP A 143 41.55 -2.17 18.78
N ARG A 144 40.43 -2.65 18.21
CA ARG A 144 39.67 -3.77 18.78
C ARG A 144 40.34 -5.11 18.51
N ASP A 145 41.03 -5.25 17.40
CA ASP A 145 41.73 -6.48 17.04
C ASP A 145 43.06 -6.60 17.79
N THR A 146 43.79 -5.49 18.02
CA THR A 146 44.95 -5.45 18.93
C THR A 146 44.54 -5.74 20.38
N GLN A 147 43.45 -5.16 20.87
CA GLN A 147 42.98 -5.44 22.23
C GLN A 147 42.63 -6.92 22.42
N ARG A 148 41.96 -7.54 21.43
CA ARG A 148 41.64 -8.99 21.45
C ARG A 148 42.87 -9.89 21.38
N ALA A 149 43.92 -9.45 20.69
CA ALA A 149 45.19 -10.17 20.64
C ALA A 149 45.91 -10.13 22.00
N LEU A 150 45.90 -8.98 22.67
CA LEU A 150 46.46 -8.81 24.01
C LEU A 150 45.71 -9.66 25.05
N ASP A 151 44.38 -9.60 25.05
CA ASP A 151 43.52 -10.39 25.95
C ASP A 151 43.68 -11.92 25.76
N ARG A 152 44.15 -12.36 24.57
CA ARG A 152 44.43 -13.78 24.30
C ARG A 152 45.77 -14.19 24.92
N VAL A 153 46.80 -13.38 24.72
CA VAL A 153 48.13 -13.64 25.29
C VAL A 153 48.10 -13.60 26.82
N GLU A 154 47.32 -12.68 27.40
CA GLU A 154 47.15 -12.60 28.86
C GLU A 154 46.47 -13.85 29.42
N ARG A 155 45.41 -14.35 28.77
CA ARG A 155 44.76 -15.61 29.15
C ARG A 155 45.66 -16.83 29.00
N GLU A 156 46.48 -16.88 27.96
CA GLU A 156 47.46 -17.96 27.79
C GLU A 156 48.52 -17.96 28.91
N ARG A 157 48.95 -16.78 29.36
CA ARG A 157 49.85 -16.64 30.52
C ARG A 157 49.18 -17.08 31.81
N GLU A 158 47.97 -16.62 32.09
CA GLU A 158 47.23 -17.03 33.29
C GLU A 158 46.98 -18.54 33.36
N LEU A 159 46.76 -19.19 32.21
CA LEU A 159 46.63 -20.64 32.12
C LEU A 159 47.96 -21.36 32.37
N ALA A 160 49.05 -20.87 31.82
CA ALA A 160 50.39 -21.43 32.04
C ALA A 160 50.84 -21.28 33.51
N ASP A 161 50.57 -20.14 34.13
CA ASP A 161 50.85 -19.91 35.56
C ASP A 161 50.01 -20.83 36.45
N ARG A 162 48.72 -21.04 36.11
CA ARG A 162 47.86 -22.03 36.80
C ARG A 162 48.32 -23.47 36.61
N GLU A 163 48.79 -23.85 35.43
CA GLU A 163 49.36 -25.19 35.19
C GLU A 163 50.66 -25.41 35.97
N GLN A 164 51.47 -24.38 36.16
CA GLN A 164 52.64 -24.42 37.06
C GLN A 164 52.27 -24.54 38.54
N GLU A 165 51.18 -23.92 38.99
CA GLU A 165 50.70 -24.05 40.39
C GLU A 165 50.08 -25.44 40.68
N LEU A 166 49.57 -26.13 39.66
CA LEU A 166 48.94 -27.47 39.79
C LEU A 166 49.92 -28.65 39.66
N THR A 167 51.22 -28.39 39.44
CA THR A 167 52.29 -29.40 39.41
C THR A 167 53.21 -29.28 40.63
N PRO A 168 52.85 -29.81 41.81
CA PRO A 168 53.82 -29.98 42.88
C PRO A 168 54.78 -31.12 42.54
N ALA A 169 56.07 -30.89 42.78
CA ALA A 169 57.14 -31.88 42.71
C ALA A 169 56.98 -33.00 43.75
#